data_AF-A0A7S2D962-F1
#
_entry.id   AF-A0A7S2D962-F1
#
_cell.length_a   1.000
_cell.length_b   1.000
_cell.length_c   1.000
_cell.angle_alpha   90.00
_cell.angle_beta   90.00
_cell.angle_gamma   90.00
#
_symmetry.space_group_name_H-M   'P 1'
#
loop_
_entity.id
_entity.type
_entity.pdbx_description
1 polymer ?
#
loop_
_entity_poly.entity_id
_entity_poly.type
_entity_poly.pdbx_seq_one_letter_code
_entity_poly.pdbx_strand_id
1 'polypeptide(L)'
;EPLPSAVQRAIGERRSVRHMQTLTLLTSLTLVAAHGSGAWLDLKHHNAESAYSGMRYVSETVHKLTLIGSDDGETWFSVSGYCDGPGMTRIHFDFSPKSGPADAAATWTKEGDSVRLVWDDGNIWIL
;
A
#
# COMPACT_ATOMS: atom_id res chain seq x y z
N GLU A 1 81.28 -23.44 -29.53
CA GLU A 1 80.07 -22.79 -30.07
C GLU A 1 79.42 -21.97 -28.94
N PRO A 2 79.21 -20.64 -29.09
CA PRO A 2 78.60 -19.80 -28.06
C PRO A 2 77.11 -19.45 -28.32
N LEU A 3 76.40 -19.18 -27.22
CA LEU A 3 74.97 -18.91 -26.94
C LEU A 3 74.45 -17.53 -27.44
N PRO A 4 73.21 -17.01 -27.13
CA PRO A 4 71.83 -17.53 -26.96
C PRO A 4 70.74 -16.62 -27.65
N SER A 5 69.43 -16.88 -27.44
CA SER A 5 68.42 -15.89 -26.96
C SER A 5 67.00 -16.08 -27.54
N ALA A 6 66.04 -15.60 -26.75
CA ALA A 6 64.60 -15.62 -26.95
C ALA A 6 64.12 -14.91 -28.25
N VAL A 7 62.82 -15.08 -28.53
CA VAL A 7 61.87 -14.15 -29.21
C VAL A 7 61.16 -14.73 -30.46
N GLN A 8 59.81 -14.76 -30.35
CA GLN A 8 58.76 -14.65 -31.39
C GLN A 8 58.11 -15.89 -32.08
N ARG A 9 56.82 -16.06 -31.73
CA ARG A 9 55.61 -16.25 -32.59
C ARG A 9 55.25 -17.64 -33.13
N ALA A 10 54.12 -18.19 -32.63
CA ALA A 10 52.94 -18.66 -33.39
C ALA A 10 51.91 -19.26 -32.39
N ILE A 11 50.84 -18.54 -32.00
CA ILE A 11 49.46 -18.64 -32.54
C ILE A 11 48.88 -20.06 -32.48
N GLY A 12 47.86 -20.27 -31.63
CA GLY A 12 47.06 -21.50 -31.62
C GLY A 12 46.10 -21.63 -30.43
N GLU A 13 44.95 -20.97 -30.52
CA GLU A 13 43.65 -21.34 -29.92
C GLU A 13 43.51 -21.52 -28.39
N ARG A 14 43.09 -20.46 -27.69
CA ARG A 14 42.26 -20.61 -26.48
C ARG A 14 40.79 -20.41 -26.87
N ARG A 15 40.00 -21.48 -26.80
CA ARG A 15 38.54 -21.42 -26.86
C ARG A 15 38.03 -20.53 -25.71
N SER A 16 37.52 -19.36 -26.07
CA SER A 16 36.78 -18.49 -25.17
C SER A 16 35.44 -19.16 -24.86
N VAL A 17 35.29 -19.66 -23.63
CA VAL A 17 33.99 -20.02 -23.07
C VAL A 17 33.29 -18.71 -22.71
N ARG A 18 32.43 -18.23 -23.61
CA ARG A 18 31.55 -17.10 -23.34
C ARG A 18 30.56 -17.53 -22.24
N HIS A 19 30.77 -17.02 -21.03
CA HIS A 19 29.79 -17.10 -19.95
C HIS A 19 28.58 -16.25 -20.36
N MET A 20 27.52 -16.91 -20.78
CA MET A 20 26.23 -16.28 -21.02
C MET A 20 25.59 -16.02 -19.65
N GLN A 21 25.73 -14.78 -19.16
CA GLN A 21 25.01 -14.34 -17.97
C GLN A 21 23.53 -14.17 -18.35
N THR A 22 22.71 -15.14 -17.97
CA THR A 22 21.26 -15.03 -18.08
C THR A 22 20.77 -14.01 -17.06
N LEU A 23 20.43 -12.81 -17.53
CA LEU A 23 19.81 -11.77 -16.71
C LEU A 23 18.31 -12.12 -16.58
N THR A 24 17.96 -12.83 -15.51
CA THR A 24 16.56 -13.09 -15.16
C THR A 24 15.96 -11.81 -14.60
N LEU A 25 15.18 -11.09 -15.41
CA LEU A 25 14.40 -9.94 -14.96
C LEU A 25 13.23 -10.46 -14.10
N LEU A 26 13.39 -10.48 -12.79
CA LEU A 26 12.27 -10.67 -11.86
C LEU A 26 11.38 -9.42 -11.95
N THR A 27 10.28 -9.50 -12.70
CA THR A 27 9.19 -8.54 -12.57
C THR A 27 8.52 -8.78 -11.22
N SER A 28 8.90 -7.98 -10.22
CA SER A 28 8.19 -7.92 -8.95
C SER A 28 6.78 -7.44 -9.22
N LEU A 29 5.79 -8.33 -9.14
CA LEU A 29 4.39 -7.93 -9.03
C LEU A 29 4.26 -7.30 -7.63
N THR A 30 4.43 -5.99 -7.53
CA THR A 30 4.00 -5.29 -6.31
C THR A 30 2.49 -5.39 -6.28
N LEU A 31 1.99 -6.25 -5.40
CA LEU A 31 0.59 -6.25 -5.01
C LEU A 31 0.32 -4.84 -4.47
N VAL A 32 -0.35 -4.01 -5.26
CA VAL A 32 -0.85 -2.73 -4.77
C VAL A 32 -1.94 -3.11 -3.77
N ALA A 33 -1.58 -3.17 -2.49
CA ALA A 33 -2.59 -3.08 -1.45
C ALA A 33 -3.31 -1.75 -1.71
N ALA A 34 -4.61 -1.79 -1.96
CA ALA A 34 -5.41 -0.58 -1.99
C ALA A 34 -5.49 -0.08 -0.54
N HIS A 35 -4.76 1.00 -0.23
CA HIS A 35 -4.60 1.47 1.13
C HIS A 35 -5.82 2.31 1.47
N GLY A 36 -6.69 1.75 2.31
CA GLY A 36 -7.91 2.41 2.78
C GLY A 36 -9.21 1.92 2.12
N SER A 37 -9.18 1.27 0.96
CA SER A 37 -10.39 0.67 0.38
C SER A 37 -10.86 -0.55 1.18
N GLY A 38 -12.18 -0.69 1.35
CA GLY A 38 -12.74 -1.80 2.13
C GLY A 38 -14.07 -1.47 2.79
N ALA A 39 -14.64 -2.45 3.47
CA ALA A 39 -15.77 -2.27 4.37
C ALA A 39 -15.22 -2.27 5.80
N TRP A 40 -15.16 -1.11 6.44
CA TRP A 40 -14.58 -0.94 7.75
C TRP A 40 -15.67 -0.78 8.81
N LEU A 41 -15.36 -1.28 10.00
CA LEU A 41 -16.14 -1.04 11.20
C LEU A 41 -15.45 0.02 12.07
N ASP A 42 -16.10 1.18 12.21
CA ASP A 42 -15.74 2.25 13.12
C ASP A 42 -16.17 1.90 14.55
N LEU A 43 -15.21 1.52 15.40
CA LEU A 43 -15.49 1.02 16.74
C LEU A 43 -16.14 2.07 17.66
N LYS A 44 -15.90 3.36 17.43
CA LYS A 44 -16.51 4.44 18.22
C LYS A 44 -18.00 4.60 17.94
N HIS A 45 -18.43 4.28 16.72
CA HIS A 45 -19.82 4.41 16.28
C HIS A 45 -20.52 3.07 16.11
N HIS A 46 -19.88 1.94 16.45
CA HIS A 46 -20.49 0.63 16.32
C HIS A 46 -21.52 0.38 17.42
N ASN A 47 -22.71 -0.09 17.03
CA ASN A 47 -23.72 -0.65 17.91
C ASN A 47 -24.08 -2.07 17.46
N ALA A 48 -23.93 -3.07 18.34
CA ALA A 48 -24.22 -4.46 18.04
C ALA A 48 -25.71 -4.75 17.74
N GLU A 49 -26.61 -3.85 18.13
CA GLU A 49 -28.06 -3.96 17.86
C GLU A 49 -28.47 -3.36 16.51
N SER A 50 -27.57 -2.62 15.84
CA SER A 50 -27.81 -1.97 14.54
C SER A 50 -26.84 -2.49 13.48
N ALA A 51 -27.38 -3.13 12.44
CA ALA A 51 -26.58 -3.83 11.42
C ALA A 51 -25.61 -2.92 10.64
N TYR A 52 -25.85 -1.61 10.61
CA TYR A 52 -25.07 -0.65 9.82
C TYR A 52 -24.42 0.46 10.65
N SER A 53 -24.67 0.50 11.96
CA SER A 53 -24.07 1.50 12.85
C SER A 53 -22.55 1.30 12.90
N GLY A 54 -21.83 2.35 12.54
CA GLY A 54 -20.36 2.35 12.45
C GLY A 54 -19.81 1.80 11.14
N MET A 55 -20.63 1.41 10.16
CA MET A 55 -20.11 0.90 8.89
C MET A 55 -19.55 2.01 7.99
N ARG A 56 -18.43 1.72 7.32
CA ARG A 56 -17.75 2.61 6.37
C ARG A 56 -17.35 1.83 5.13
N TYR A 57 -17.87 2.19 3.97
CA TYR A 57 -17.49 1.62 2.69
C TYR A 57 -16.59 2.60 1.97
N VAL A 58 -15.34 2.20 1.74
CA VAL A 58 -14.33 3.04 1.10
C VAL A 58 -13.94 2.44 -0.24
N SER A 59 -14.03 3.25 -1.28
CA SER A 59 -13.46 2.96 -2.60
C SER A 59 -12.26 3.87 -2.86
N GLU A 60 -11.26 3.35 -3.55
CA GLU A 60 -10.08 4.10 -3.99
C GLU A 60 -10.02 4.19 -5.53
N THR A 61 -9.67 5.35 -6.06
CA THR A 61 -9.28 5.55 -7.47
C THR A 61 -8.07 6.47 -7.53
N VAL A 62 -6.90 5.92 -7.79
CA VAL A 62 -5.61 6.64 -7.90
C VAL A 62 -5.42 7.61 -6.73
N HIS A 63 -5.34 7.06 -5.51
CA HIS A 63 -5.15 7.79 -4.25
C HIS A 63 -6.25 8.79 -3.87
N LYS A 64 -7.36 8.81 -4.61
CA LYS A 64 -8.58 9.51 -4.21
C LYS A 64 -9.53 8.50 -3.59
N LEU A 65 -10.05 8.85 -2.42
CA LEU A 65 -10.96 8.01 -1.66
C LEU A 65 -12.36 8.59 -1.71
N THR A 66 -13.34 7.71 -1.79
CA THR A 66 -14.75 8.03 -1.54
C THR A 66 -15.22 7.11 -0.43
N LEU A 67 -15.82 7.69 0.59
CA LEU A 67 -16.43 6.97 1.69
C LEU A 67 -17.94 7.15 1.64
N ILE A 68 -18.66 6.06 1.88
CA ILE A 68 -20.08 6.05 2.23
C ILE A 68 -20.19 5.38 3.60
N GLY A 69 -20.87 6.00 4.55
CA GLY A 69 -20.96 5.46 5.90
C GLY A 69 -22.21 5.87 6.65
N SER A 70 -22.42 5.21 7.79
CA SER A 70 -23.51 5.51 8.72
C SER A 70 -23.03 5.43 10.16
N ASP A 71 -23.28 6.46 10.97
CA ASP A 71 -22.90 6.49 12.38
C ASP A 71 -23.93 5.71 13.23
N ASP A 72 -25.22 5.83 12.92
CA ASP A 72 -26.35 5.25 13.67
C ASP A 72 -26.96 4.00 13.02
N GLY A 73 -26.61 3.73 11.76
CA GLY A 73 -27.18 2.66 10.93
C GLY A 73 -28.46 3.05 10.19
N GLU A 74 -28.90 4.31 10.30
CA GLU A 74 -30.11 4.85 9.71
C GLU A 74 -29.81 5.99 8.73
N THR A 75 -28.96 6.93 9.14
CA THR A 75 -28.54 8.09 8.37
C THR A 75 -27.24 7.81 7.65
N TRP A 76 -27.19 8.15 6.35
CA TRP A 76 -26.06 7.87 5.49
C TRP A 76 -25.41 9.17 5.02
N PHE A 77 -24.08 9.17 4.98
CA PHE A 77 -23.28 10.29 4.48
C PHE A 77 -22.25 9.79 3.46
N SER A 78 -21.80 10.71 2.61
CA SER A 78 -20.65 10.49 1.75
C SER A 78 -19.65 11.62 1.91
N VAL A 79 -18.36 11.25 1.95
CA VAL A 79 -17.24 12.19 2.07
C VAL A 79 -16.11 11.76 1.15
N SER A 80 -15.32 12.74 0.73
CA SER A 80 -14.10 12.53 -0.04
C SER A 80 -12.88 12.43 0.85
N GLY A 81 -11.88 11.72 0.36
CA GLY A 81 -10.59 11.58 1.01
C GLY A 81 -9.46 11.35 0.03
N TYR A 82 -8.28 11.11 0.55
CA TYR A 82 -7.11 10.72 -0.23
C TYR A 82 -6.15 9.91 0.63
N CYS A 83 -5.15 9.28 0.00
CA CYS A 83 -4.04 8.67 0.71
C CYS A 83 -2.70 9.24 0.26
N ASP A 84 -1.75 9.30 1.20
CA ASP A 84 -0.41 9.83 0.96
C ASP A 84 0.68 9.16 1.83
N GLY A 85 1.89 9.71 1.77
CA GLY A 85 3.04 9.26 2.53
C GLY A 85 3.69 7.99 1.98
N PRO A 86 4.71 7.46 2.67
CA PRO A 86 5.38 6.23 2.27
C PRO A 86 4.40 5.06 2.19
N GLY A 87 4.33 4.44 1.01
CA GLY A 87 3.43 3.32 0.78
C GLY A 87 1.94 3.69 0.82
N MET A 88 1.56 4.97 0.73
CA MET A 88 0.16 5.41 0.76
C MET A 88 -0.58 5.01 2.05
N THR A 89 0.17 4.91 3.15
CA THR A 89 -0.34 4.42 4.44
C THR A 89 -1.02 5.50 5.27
N ARG A 90 -0.91 6.78 4.92
CA ARG A 90 -1.69 7.84 5.55
C ARG A 90 -2.98 8.07 4.79
N ILE A 91 -4.09 7.96 5.51
CA ILE A 91 -5.45 8.04 4.98
C ILE A 91 -6.10 9.30 5.52
N HIS A 92 -6.67 10.10 4.64
CA HIS A 92 -7.30 11.38 4.94
C HIS A 92 -8.76 11.39 4.51
N PHE A 93 -9.65 11.97 5.32
CA PHE A 93 -11.04 12.21 4.97
C PHE A 93 -11.53 13.58 5.48
N ASP A 94 -12.33 14.25 4.65
CA ASP A 94 -13.02 15.49 5.01
C ASP A 94 -14.41 15.16 5.59
N PHE A 95 -14.53 15.16 6.91
CA PHE A 95 -15.81 14.96 7.59
C PHE A 95 -16.58 16.26 7.84
N SER A 96 -16.12 17.40 7.34
CA SER A 96 -16.85 18.68 7.51
C SER A 96 -18.29 18.68 6.99
N PRO A 97 -18.67 17.92 5.94
CA PRO A 97 -20.08 17.81 5.53
C PRO A 97 -20.98 17.15 6.58
N LYS A 98 -20.41 16.39 7.52
CA LYS A 98 -21.11 15.81 8.68
C LYS A 98 -20.81 16.51 10.00
N SER A 99 -20.35 17.77 9.96
CA SER A 99 -19.90 18.56 11.12
C SER A 99 -18.64 18.04 11.84
N GLY A 100 -17.85 17.19 11.17
CA GLY A 100 -16.57 16.69 11.67
C GLY A 100 -15.36 17.54 11.23
N PRO A 101 -14.14 17.10 11.56
CA PRO A 101 -12.91 17.73 11.09
C PRO A 101 -12.75 17.64 9.56
N ALA A 102 -12.20 18.69 8.96
CA ALA A 102 -11.99 18.77 7.51
C ALA A 102 -10.80 17.95 6.98
N ASP A 103 -9.93 17.50 7.89
CA ASP A 103 -8.74 16.71 7.56
C ASP A 103 -8.49 15.69 8.68
N ALA A 104 -9.39 14.71 8.80
CA ALA A 104 -9.15 13.60 9.71
C ALA A 104 -8.12 12.65 9.09
N ALA A 105 -7.06 12.37 9.83
CA ALA A 105 -5.98 11.50 9.38
C ALA A 105 -5.93 10.20 10.19
N ALA A 106 -5.64 9.11 9.49
CA ALA A 106 -5.39 7.78 10.06
C ALA A 106 -4.15 7.15 9.46
N THR A 107 -3.53 6.24 10.21
CA THR A 107 -2.46 5.37 9.72
C THR A 107 -3.05 3.99 9.42
N TRP A 108 -2.85 3.53 8.20
CA TRP A 108 -3.11 2.15 7.81
C TRP A 108 -2.03 1.25 8.40
N THR A 109 -2.45 0.24 9.15
CA THR A 109 -1.56 -0.75 9.76
C THR A 109 -2.01 -2.16 9.44
N LYS A 110 -1.03 -3.06 9.28
CA LYS A 110 -1.27 -4.50 9.13
C LYS A 110 -0.35 -5.27 10.06
N GLU A 111 -0.95 -6.06 10.94
CA GLU A 111 -0.27 -6.94 11.89
C GLU A 111 -0.81 -8.36 11.70
N GLY A 112 0.00 -9.23 11.10
CA GLY A 112 -0.46 -10.56 10.68
C GLY A 112 -1.62 -10.46 9.69
N ASP A 113 -2.77 -11.03 10.08
CA ASP A 113 -4.01 -10.99 9.29
C ASP A 113 -4.94 -9.83 9.67
N SER A 114 -4.60 -9.04 10.70
CA SER A 114 -5.40 -7.88 11.11
C SER A 114 -4.99 -6.63 10.34
N VAL A 115 -5.97 -5.95 9.74
CA VAL A 115 -5.80 -4.65 9.07
C VAL A 115 -6.62 -3.60 9.82
N ARG A 116 -6.02 -2.44 10.09
CA ARG A 116 -6.65 -1.36 10.85
C ARG A 116 -6.37 0.01 10.24
N LEU A 117 -7.28 0.95 10.49
CA LEU A 117 -7.00 2.38 10.42
C LEU A 117 -6.96 2.93 11.84
N VAL A 118 -5.81 3.44 12.26
CA VAL A 118 -5.64 4.08 13.57
C VAL A 118 -5.66 5.59 13.36
N TRP A 119 -6.73 6.24 13.82
CA TRP A 119 -6.96 7.67 13.68
C TRP A 119 -6.16 8.46 14.71
N ASP A 120 -5.78 9.69 14.34
CA ASP A 120 -5.00 10.56 15.22
C ASP A 120 -5.77 10.99 16.48
N ASP A 121 -7.11 10.89 16.47
CA ASP A 121 -7.97 11.10 17.65
C ASP A 121 -8.10 9.86 18.55
N GLY A 122 -7.42 8.77 18.20
CA GLY A 122 -7.44 7.49 18.91
C GLY A 122 -8.58 6.56 18.50
N ASN A 123 -9.45 6.94 17.57
CA ASN A 123 -10.43 6.01 17.01
C ASN A 123 -9.73 4.90 16.20
N ILE A 124 -10.36 3.74 16.12
CA ILE A 124 -9.82 2.59 15.38
C ILE A 124 -10.92 2.03 14.50
N TRP A 125 -10.59 1.85 13.22
CA TRP A 125 -11.43 1.10 12.30
C TRP A 125 -10.79 -0.23 11.97
N ILE A 126 -11.60 -1.28 11.91
CA ILE A 126 -11.15 -2.63 11.55
C ILE A 126 -11.77 -3.06 10.22
N LEU A 127 -10.98 -3.77 9.41
CA LEU A 127 -11.42 -4.34 8.13
C LEU A 127 -12.07 -5.70 8.34
#